data_AF-X1PUG3-F1
#
_entry.id   AF-X1PUG3-F1
#
_cell.length_a   1.000
_cell.length_b   1.000
_cell.length_c   1.000
_cell.angle_alpha   90.00
_cell.angle_beta   90.00
_cell.angle_gamma   90.00
#
_symmetry.space_group_name_H-M   'P 1'
#
loop_
_entity.id
_entity.type
_entity.pdbx_description
1 polymer ?
#
loop_
_entity_poly.entity_id
_entity_poly.type
_entity_poly.pdbx_seq_one_letter_code
_entity_poly.pdbx_strand_id
1 'polypeptide(L)'
;MLLIESANKIEKATEFKFAKFRFYLQPLEKIYLPRYKGSVLRGGFGNIFKKTVCMNSVWDCDKCLLQEKCVYSYIFETPLPQNL
;
A
#
# COMPACT_ATOMS: atom_id res chain seq x y z
N MET A 1 -35.53 13.82 -23.66
CA MET A 1 -35.69 12.39 -23.36
C MET A 1 -34.85 11.65 -24.41
N LEU A 2 -33.60 11.26 -24.18
CA LEU A 2 -32.98 10.67 -23.00
C LEU A 2 -31.62 11.34 -22.69
N LEU A 3 -31.45 11.77 -21.45
CA LEU A 3 -30.14 11.84 -20.80
C LEU A 3 -30.13 10.71 -19.79
N ILE A 4 -28.99 10.02 -19.66
CA ILE A 4 -28.45 9.22 -18.54
C ILE A 4 -27.78 7.96 -19.13
N GLU A 5 -26.57 8.13 -19.66
CA GLU A 5 -25.54 7.10 -19.60
C GLU A 5 -24.47 7.61 -18.63
N SER A 6 -24.70 7.33 -17.36
CA SER A 6 -23.68 7.46 -16.34
C SER A 6 -23.81 6.22 -15.46
N ALA A 7 -23.48 5.08 -16.05
CA ALA A 7 -23.28 3.84 -15.32
C ALA A 7 -22.17 4.10 -14.29
N ASN A 8 -22.61 4.30 -13.05
CA ASN A 8 -21.79 4.71 -11.94
C ASN A 8 -20.83 3.56 -11.62
N LYS A 9 -19.51 3.78 -11.73
CA LYS A 9 -18.40 2.83 -11.47
C LYS A 9 -18.44 2.17 -10.06
N ILE A 10 -19.42 2.50 -9.22
CA ILE A 10 -19.62 2.07 -7.83
C ILE A 10 -20.17 0.63 -7.72
N GLU A 11 -20.82 0.09 -8.76
CA GLU A 11 -21.49 -1.23 -8.70
C GLU A 11 -20.53 -2.43 -8.45
N LYS A 12 -19.22 -2.27 -8.70
CA LYS A 12 -18.21 -3.32 -8.47
C LYS A 12 -17.71 -3.46 -7.03
N ALA A 13 -18.13 -2.60 -6.09
CA ALA A 13 -17.68 -2.68 -4.70
C ALA A 13 -18.43 -3.75 -3.87
N THR A 14 -19.42 -4.42 -4.46
CA THR A 14 -20.35 -5.35 -3.79
C THR A 14 -19.68 -6.64 -3.27
N GLU A 15 -18.50 -7.01 -3.77
CA GLU A 15 -17.72 -8.18 -3.30
C GLU A 15 -16.34 -7.81 -2.72
N PHE A 16 -16.22 -6.65 -2.06
CA PHE A 16 -14.96 -6.26 -1.42
C PHE A 16 -14.69 -7.08 -0.14
N LYS A 17 -13.83 -8.10 -0.27
CA LYS A 17 -13.37 -8.90 0.88
C LYS A 17 -12.28 -8.18 1.65
N PHE A 18 -12.50 -7.96 2.94
CA PHE A 18 -11.49 -7.43 3.84
C PHE A 18 -11.40 -8.31 5.09
N ALA A 19 -10.21 -8.31 5.70
CA ALA A 19 -9.98 -8.94 6.98
C ALA A 19 -9.50 -7.89 7.99
N LYS A 20 -10.02 -7.96 9.21
CA LYS A 20 -9.62 -7.07 10.29
C LYS A 20 -8.61 -7.77 11.20
N PHE A 21 -7.42 -7.21 11.27
CA PHE A 21 -6.36 -7.71 12.14
C PHE A 21 -6.12 -6.72 13.29
N ARG A 22 -5.77 -7.25 14.46
CA ARG A 22 -5.31 -6.44 15.60
C ARG A 22 -3.98 -6.99 16.07
N PHE A 23 -2.95 -6.16 15.99
CA PHE A 23 -1.61 -6.48 16.47
C PHE A 23 -1.36 -5.77 17.79
N TYR A 24 -0.80 -6.50 18.76
CA TYR A 24 -0.30 -5.94 20.00
C TYR A 24 1.22 -5.98 19.95
N LEU A 25 1.85 -4.81 20.00
CA LEU A 25 3.29 -4.66 19.87
C LEU A 25 3.83 -4.11 21.18
N GLN A 26 4.88 -4.75 21.70
CA GLN A 26 5.64 -4.24 22.83
C GLN A 26 7.04 -3.85 22.35
N PRO A 27 7.52 -2.64 22.64
CA PRO A 27 8.88 -2.28 22.30
C PRO A 27 9.86 -3.07 23.17
N LEU A 28 10.91 -3.62 22.55
CA LEU A 28 11.96 -4.37 23.24
C LEU A 28 12.89 -3.45 24.05
N GLU A 29 12.95 -2.19 23.65
CA GLU A 29 13.80 -1.15 24.23
C GLU A 29 13.03 0.18 24.28
N LYS A 30 13.58 1.18 24.97
CA LYS A 30 12.95 2.52 25.02
C LYS A 30 12.93 3.14 23.63
N ILE A 31 11.73 3.46 23.12
CA ILE A 31 11.54 4.15 21.85
C ILE A 31 10.91 5.53 22.05
N TYR A 32 11.26 6.48 21.20
CA TYR A 32 10.61 7.78 21.11
C TYR A 32 9.67 7.80 19.91
N LEU A 33 8.38 7.96 20.17
CA LEU A 33 7.37 8.06 19.13
C LEU A 33 6.92 9.52 18.96
N PRO A 34 6.78 10.01 17.71
CA PRO A 34 6.18 11.31 17.46
C PRO A 34 4.70 11.29 17.80
N ARG A 35 4.07 12.47 17.78
CA ARG A 35 2.62 12.63 18.04
C ARG A 35 1.77 11.66 17.21
N TYR A 36 2.15 11.44 15.95
CA TYR A 36 1.48 10.54 15.02
C TYR A 36 2.18 9.19 14.91
N LYS A 37 1.88 8.29 15.85
CA LYS A 37 2.48 6.93 15.95
C LYS A 37 2.31 6.10 14.66
N GLY A 38 1.19 6.26 13.97
CA GLY A 38 0.88 5.52 12.73
C GLY A 38 1.89 5.75 11.62
N SER A 39 2.46 6.96 11.52
CA SER A 39 3.49 7.27 10.52
C SER A 39 4.76 6.44 10.75
N VAL A 40 5.21 6.32 12.01
CA VAL A 40 6.38 5.50 12.36
C VAL A 40 6.14 4.03 12.07
N LEU A 41 4.96 3.50 12.45
CA LEU A 41 4.64 2.09 12.22
C LEU A 41 4.55 1.76 10.73
N ARG A 42 3.81 2.57 9.94
CA ARG A 42 3.70 2.37 8.48
C ARG A 42 5.04 2.52 7.79
N GLY A 43 5.82 3.56 8.15
CA GLY A 43 7.13 3.83 7.57
C GLY A 43 8.15 2.75 7.90
N GLY A 44 8.23 2.35 9.17
CA GLY A 44 9.11 1.28 9.63
C GLY A 44 8.78 -0.06 8.99
N PHE A 45 7.50 -0.43 8.97
CA PHE A 45 7.03 -1.65 8.31
C PHE A 45 7.35 -1.63 6.81
N GLY A 46 7.00 -0.55 6.10
CA GLY A 46 7.28 -0.43 4.67
C GLY A 46 8.77 -0.51 4.34
N ASN A 47 9.63 0.15 5.12
CA ASN A 47 11.08 0.13 4.92
C ASN A 47 11.68 -1.27 5.09
N ILE A 48 11.32 -1.98 6.17
CA ILE A 48 11.78 -3.36 6.39
C ILE A 48 11.19 -4.29 5.32
N PHE A 49 9.91 -4.16 5.01
CA PHE A 49 9.26 -4.94 3.98
C PHE A 49 9.95 -4.77 2.62
N LYS A 50 10.27 -3.53 2.20
CA LYS A 50 11.05 -3.25 0.98
C LYS A 50 12.37 -4.01 1.00
N LYS A 51 13.14 -3.92 2.08
CA LYS A 51 14.44 -4.62 2.21
C LYS A 51 14.31 -6.14 2.15
N THR A 52 13.21 -6.70 2.64
CA THR A 52 12.97 -8.15 2.65
C THR A 52 12.57 -8.68 1.28
N VAL A 53 11.74 -7.96 0.52
CA VAL A 53 11.16 -8.47 -0.74
C VAL A 53 11.81 -7.91 -2.00
N CYS A 54 12.52 -6.78 -1.91
CA CYS A 54 13.12 -6.11 -3.05
C CYS A 54 14.53 -6.65 -3.32
N MET A 55 14.78 -7.09 -4.56
CA MET A 55 16.10 -7.54 -5.00
C MET A 55 17.14 -6.39 -5.05
N ASN A 56 16.68 -5.14 -5.20
CA ASN A 56 17.54 -3.97 -5.20
C ASN A 56 16.87 -2.79 -4.47
N SER A 57 17.01 -2.77 -3.15
CA SER A 57 16.33 -1.81 -2.27
C SER A 57 16.76 -0.34 -2.47
N VAL A 58 17.87 -0.10 -3.17
CA VAL A 58 18.44 1.23 -3.43
C VAL A 58 17.73 1.94 -4.58
N TRP A 59 17.09 1.19 -5.48
CA TRP A 59 16.43 1.76 -6.64
C TRP A 59 15.10 2.41 -6.31
N ASP A 60 14.79 3.42 -7.11
CA ASP A 60 13.49 4.05 -7.18
C ASP A 60 12.47 3.07 -7.77
N CYS A 61 11.31 2.93 -7.14
CA CYS A 61 10.29 1.98 -7.59
C CYS A 61 9.68 2.41 -8.92
N ASP A 62 9.68 3.71 -9.22
CA ASP A 62 9.12 4.28 -10.45
C ASP A 62 9.91 3.88 -11.71
N LYS A 63 11.17 3.48 -11.55
CA LYS A 63 12.05 3.04 -12.65
C LYS A 63 12.32 1.54 -12.61
N CYS A 64 11.62 0.81 -11.76
CA CYS A 64 11.84 -0.62 -11.57
C CYS A 64 11.18 -1.43 -12.68
N LEU A 65 11.95 -2.30 -13.36
CA LEU A 65 11.43 -3.21 -14.38
C LEU A 65 10.33 -4.17 -13.87
N LEU A 66 10.27 -4.39 -12.55
CA LEU A 66 9.31 -5.26 -11.91
C LEU A 66 8.14 -4.51 -11.26
N GLN A 67 8.03 -3.18 -11.43
CA GLN A 67 7.05 -2.34 -10.71
C GLN A 67 5.63 -2.92 -10.75
N GLU A 68 5.13 -3.33 -11.92
CA GLU A 68 3.77 -3.88 -12.08
C GLU A 68 3.56 -5.24 -11.37
N LYS A 69 4.62 -6.02 -11.17
CA LYS A 69 4.56 -7.37 -10.57
C LYS A 69 5.17 -7.43 -9.17
N CYS A 70 5.69 -6.31 -8.66
CA CYS A 70 6.41 -6.24 -7.41
C CYS A 70 5.42 -6.14 -6.24
N VAL A 71 5.54 -7.05 -5.27
CA VAL A 71 4.65 -7.08 -4.09
C VAL A 71 4.82 -5.81 -3.25
N TYR A 72 6.02 -5.24 -3.15
CA TYR A 72 6.22 -3.94 -2.50
C TYR A 72 5.47 -2.82 -3.21
N SER A 73 5.62 -2.71 -4.54
CA SER A 73 4.94 -1.69 -5.33
C SER A 73 3.43 -1.82 -5.21
N TYR A 74 2.89 -3.03 -5.32
CA TYR A 74 1.45 -3.26 -5.18
C TYR A 74 0.87 -2.74 -3.86
N ILE A 75 1.60 -2.85 -2.75
CA ILE A 75 1.11 -2.46 -1.40
C ILE A 75 1.40 -0.99 -1.08
N PHE A 76 2.55 -0.46 -1.50
CA PHE A 76 3.05 0.85 -1.05
C PHE A 76 3.11 1.92 -2.14
N GLU A 77 3.29 1.53 -3.40
CA GLU A 77 3.52 2.40 -4.56
C GLU A 77 2.65 1.91 -5.74
N THR A 78 1.35 1.67 -5.47
CA THR A 78 0.45 1.04 -6.44
C THR A 78 0.32 1.97 -7.65
N PRO A 79 0.74 1.57 -8.86
CA PRO A 79 0.66 2.43 -10.03
C PRO A 79 -0.79 2.70 -10.39
N LEU A 80 -1.06 3.88 -10.94
CA LEU A 80 -2.35 4.21 -11.51
C LEU A 80 -2.67 3.24 -12.66
N PRO A 81 -3.90 2.70 -12.74
CA PRO A 81 -4.29 1.85 -13.86
C PRO A 81 -4.18 2.65 -15.17
N GLN A 82 -3.61 2.04 -16.20
CA GLN A 82 -3.29 2.70 -17.48
C GLN A 82 -4.54 3.12 -18.28
N ASN A 83 -5.72 2.66 -17.88
CA ASN A 83 -6.99 2.82 -18.57
C ASN A 83 -8.04 3.50 -17.66
N LEU A 84 -7.71 4.73 -17.24
CA LEU A 84 -8.59 5.61 -16.45
C LEU A 84 -9.74 6.20 -17.27
#